data_AF-A0A386TYF2-F1
#
_entry.id   AF-A0A386TYF2-F1
#
_cell.length_a   1.000
_cell.length_b   1.000
_cell.length_c   1.000
_cell.angle_alpha   90.00
_cell.angle_beta   90.00
_cell.angle_gamma   90.00
#
_symmetry.space_group_name_H-M   'P 1'
#
loop_
_entity.id
_entity.type
_entity.pdbx_description
1 polymer ?
#
loop_
_entity_poly.entity_id
_entity_poly.type
_entity_poly.pdbx_seq_one_letter_code
_entity_poly.pdbx_strand_id
1 'polypeptide(L)'
;MMITNNNNNKFFPWFVGFCDAECSFITNLVPRINKHNIITSYRVSYRIQMGLHIKDKVILEHINLQLGGIGKIYDYPIKQESTLCFITFEAIEKVIEDVFSKYPLLTSYQATRYERLRKGVMEKINKVNCIDEFNSILLVPVGGYIETSQMNCSQFYLDHWLVGFLSRRRRSVFYSI
;
A
#
# COMPACT_ATOMS: atom_id res chain seq x y z
N MET A 1 20.97 -29.03 -12.08
CA MET A 1 21.00 -27.73 -12.77
C MET A 1 19.58 -27.18 -12.77
N MET A 2 19.23 -26.35 -11.78
CA MET A 2 17.89 -25.78 -11.67
C MET A 2 17.74 -24.63 -12.66
N ILE A 3 16.75 -24.73 -13.53
CA ILE A 3 16.39 -23.69 -14.49
C ILE A 3 15.97 -22.45 -13.69
N THR A 4 16.75 -21.39 -13.82
CA THR A 4 16.39 -20.04 -13.40
C THR A 4 15.11 -19.62 -14.12
N ASN A 5 13.97 -19.57 -13.42
CA ASN A 5 12.78 -18.90 -13.92
C ASN A 5 12.98 -17.38 -13.79
N ASN A 6 13.83 -16.85 -14.67
CA ASN A 6 14.02 -15.42 -14.89
C ASN A 6 12.85 -14.85 -15.73
N ASN A 7 11.63 -15.32 -15.47
CA ASN A 7 10.42 -14.69 -15.99
C ASN A 7 10.23 -13.44 -15.17
N ASN A 8 10.86 -12.35 -15.63
CA ASN A 8 10.69 -10.99 -15.13
C ASN A 8 9.27 -10.80 -14.63
N ASN A 9 9.08 -10.78 -13.31
CA ASN A 9 7.74 -10.75 -12.72
C ASN A 9 7.15 -9.34 -12.90
N LYS A 10 6.58 -9.11 -14.09
CA LYS A 10 5.94 -7.87 -14.54
C LYS A 10 4.84 -7.40 -13.58
N PHE A 11 4.27 -8.34 -12.82
CA PHE A 11 3.25 -8.07 -11.83
C PHE A 11 3.71 -7.03 -10.81
N PHE A 12 4.92 -7.11 -10.24
CA PHE A 12 5.29 -6.19 -9.17
C PHE A 12 5.48 -4.74 -9.65
N PRO A 13 6.22 -4.46 -10.75
CA PRO A 13 6.24 -3.11 -11.32
C PRO A 13 4.85 -2.60 -11.68
N TRP A 14 4.02 -3.43 -12.34
CA TRP A 14 2.64 -3.08 -12.66
C TRP A 14 1.81 -2.79 -11.40
N PHE A 15 1.92 -3.61 -10.38
CA PHE A 15 1.17 -3.49 -9.13
C PHE A 15 1.56 -2.21 -8.37
N VAL A 16 2.84 -1.83 -8.35
CA VAL A 16 3.26 -0.56 -7.75
C VAL A 16 2.68 0.63 -8.52
N GLY A 17 2.68 0.58 -9.85
CA GLY A 17 2.00 1.59 -10.68
C GLY A 17 0.50 1.66 -10.42
N PHE A 18 -0.15 0.50 -10.32
CA PHE A 18 -1.55 0.41 -9.95
C PHE A 18 -1.81 1.01 -8.56
N CYS A 19 -0.92 0.76 -7.61
CA CYS A 19 -1.00 1.35 -6.28
C CYS A 19 -0.80 2.86 -6.28
N ASP A 20 0.08 3.38 -7.11
CA ASP A 20 0.23 4.83 -7.29
C ASP A 20 -1.10 5.47 -7.74
N ALA A 21 -1.93 4.74 -8.51
CA ALA A 21 -3.21 5.21 -9.03
C ALA A 21 -4.43 4.98 -8.11
N GLU A 22 -4.49 3.84 -7.41
CA GLU A 22 -5.71 3.35 -6.72
C GLU A 22 -5.51 2.92 -5.25
N CYS A 23 -4.28 2.65 -4.80
CA CYS A 23 -4.05 2.23 -3.41
C CYS A 23 -4.21 3.42 -2.44
N SER A 24 -4.54 3.10 -1.19
CA SER A 24 -4.53 4.03 -0.07
C SER A 24 -3.69 3.48 1.07
N PHE A 25 -2.61 4.18 1.39
CA PHE A 25 -1.79 3.95 2.58
C PHE A 25 -2.33 4.80 3.73
N ILE A 26 -2.90 4.14 4.73
CA ILE A 26 -3.64 4.79 5.80
C ILE A 26 -2.88 4.61 7.11
N THR A 27 -2.60 5.73 7.77
CA THR A 27 -2.08 5.78 9.14
C THR A 27 -2.98 6.70 9.95
N ASN A 28 -3.84 6.11 10.79
CA ASN A 28 -4.88 6.84 11.52
C ASN A 28 -4.69 6.73 13.02
N LEU A 29 -5.02 7.82 13.73
CA LEU A 29 -5.16 7.83 15.18
C LEU A 29 -6.59 7.44 15.58
N VAL A 30 -6.70 6.53 16.54
CA VAL A 30 -7.97 6.14 17.16
C VAL A 30 -7.90 6.49 18.65
N PRO A 31 -8.70 7.46 19.14
CA PRO A 31 -8.63 7.88 20.53
C PRO A 31 -9.05 6.73 21.47
N ARG A 32 -8.28 6.55 22.54
CA ARG A 32 -8.64 5.70 23.68
C ARG A 32 -9.27 6.58 24.74
N ILE A 33 -10.54 6.31 25.03
CA ILE A 33 -11.36 7.11 25.92
C ILE A 33 -11.61 6.30 27.19
N ASN A 34 -11.44 6.93 28.36
CA ASN A 34 -11.72 6.30 29.64
C ASN A 34 -13.22 6.41 30.01
N LYS A 35 -13.60 5.86 31.17
CA LYS A 35 -14.98 5.89 31.70
C LYS A 35 -15.55 7.30 31.93
N HIS A 36 -14.71 8.34 31.94
CA HIS A 36 -15.08 9.74 32.14
C HIS A 36 -15.10 10.54 30.82
N ASN A 37 -15.09 9.86 29.67
CA ASN A 37 -15.02 10.49 28.34
C ASN A 37 -13.75 11.33 28.09
N ILE A 38 -12.66 11.04 28.81
CA ILE A 38 -11.37 11.72 28.62
C ILE A 38 -10.47 10.85 27.73
N ILE A 39 -9.85 11.48 26.72
CA ILE A 39 -8.84 10.83 25.88
C ILE A 39 -7.57 10.63 26.71
N THR A 40 -7.11 9.39 26.84
CA THR A 40 -5.91 9.04 27.62
C THR A 40 -4.71 8.70 26.75
N SER A 41 -4.95 8.28 25.52
CA SER A 41 -3.94 7.92 24.52
C SER A 41 -4.61 7.74 23.16
N TYR A 42 -3.81 7.50 22.13
CA TYR A 42 -4.30 7.12 20.81
C TYR A 42 -3.68 5.79 20.40
N ARG A 43 -4.50 4.88 19.87
CA ARG A 43 -4.01 3.73 19.11
C ARG A 43 -3.67 4.21 17.71
N VAL A 44 -2.52 3.80 17.19
CA VAL A 44 -2.16 4.00 15.78
C VAL A 44 -2.62 2.80 14.98
N SER A 45 -3.38 3.05 13.92
CA SER A 45 -3.90 2.02 13.01
C SER A 45 -3.29 2.18 11.62
N TYR A 46 -2.70 1.11 11.11
CA TYR A 46 -2.17 1.05 9.75
C TYR A 46 -3.10 0.23 8.85
N ARG A 47 -3.18 0.60 7.58
CA ARG A 47 -3.88 -0.18 6.56
C ARG A 47 -3.34 0.15 5.18
N ILE A 48 -3.16 -0.88 4.36
CA ILE A 48 -3.05 -0.74 2.90
C ILE A 48 -4.38 -1.22 2.32
N GLN A 49 -5.05 -0.41 1.51
CA GLN A 49 -6.30 -0.83 0.88
C GLN A 49 -6.45 -0.35 -0.56
N MET A 50 -7.21 -1.11 -1.34
CA MET A 50 -7.60 -0.81 -2.73
C MET A 50 -9.09 -1.03 -2.87
N GLY A 51 -9.84 0.02 -3.20
CA GLY A 51 -11.27 -0.07 -3.48
C GLY A 51 -11.51 0.02 -4.97
N LEU A 52 -12.22 -0.96 -5.55
CA LEU A 52 -12.65 -0.96 -6.94
C LEU A 52 -14.15 -1.15 -7.04
N HIS A 53 -14.71 -0.87 -8.22
CA HIS A 53 -16.10 -1.23 -8.49
C HIS A 53 -16.28 -2.75 -8.37
N ILE A 54 -17.43 -3.22 -7.88
CA ILE A 54 -17.66 -4.64 -7.59
C ILE A 54 -17.51 -5.57 -8.81
N LYS A 55 -17.74 -5.05 -10.02
CA LYS A 55 -17.48 -5.77 -11.29
C LYS A 55 -16.00 -6.09 -11.52
N ASP A 56 -15.12 -5.31 -10.91
CA ASP A 56 -13.68 -5.41 -11.00
C ASP A 56 -13.09 -6.21 -9.80
N LYS A 57 -13.94 -6.86 -8.99
CA LYS A 57 -13.54 -7.68 -7.84
C LYS A 57 -12.50 -8.76 -8.21
N VAL A 58 -12.62 -9.34 -9.40
CA VAL A 58 -11.68 -10.37 -9.89
C VAL A 58 -10.23 -9.87 -9.91
N ILE A 59 -10.02 -8.57 -10.12
CA ILE A 59 -8.69 -7.94 -10.08
C ILE A 59 -8.15 -7.93 -8.65
N LEU A 60 -8.99 -7.63 -7.67
CA LEU A 60 -8.62 -7.66 -6.25
C LEU A 60 -8.30 -9.09 -5.80
N GLU A 61 -9.08 -10.08 -6.25
CA GLU A 61 -8.82 -11.50 -5.98
C GLU A 61 -7.48 -11.93 -6.57
N HIS A 62 -7.19 -11.54 -7.82
CA HIS A 62 -5.92 -11.82 -8.47
C HIS A 62 -4.73 -11.17 -7.74
N ILE A 63 -4.84 -9.88 -7.40
CA ILE A 63 -3.80 -9.16 -6.63
C ILE A 63 -3.58 -9.86 -5.29
N ASN A 64 -4.65 -10.22 -4.57
CA ASN A 64 -4.51 -10.90 -3.29
C ASN A 64 -3.79 -12.25 -3.44
N LEU A 65 -4.13 -13.02 -4.47
CA LEU A 65 -3.47 -14.30 -4.75
C LEU A 65 -1.98 -14.13 -5.04
N GLN A 66 -1.60 -13.16 -5.88
CA GLN A 66 -0.20 -12.85 -6.19
C GLN A 66 0.60 -12.40 -4.95
N LEU A 67 -0.07 -11.79 -3.97
CA LEU A 67 0.51 -11.40 -2.68
C LEU A 67 0.41 -12.50 -1.61
N GLY A 68 0.10 -13.75 -2.01
CA GLY A 68 0.07 -14.91 -1.14
C GLY A 68 -1.20 -15.07 -0.29
N GLY A 69 -2.30 -14.40 -0.66
CA GLY A 69 -3.61 -14.54 -0.04
C GLY A 69 -3.74 -13.95 1.36
N ILE A 70 -2.83 -13.05 1.75
CA ILE A 70 -2.75 -12.50 3.11
C ILE A 70 -3.71 -11.33 3.37
N GLY A 71 -4.32 -10.77 2.32
CA GLY A 71 -5.29 -9.69 2.40
C GLY A 71 -6.73 -10.19 2.55
N LYS A 72 -7.62 -9.30 3.00
CA LYS A 72 -9.05 -9.57 3.14
C LYS A 72 -9.84 -8.71 2.15
N ILE A 73 -10.75 -9.34 1.41
CA ILE A 73 -11.66 -8.65 0.49
C ILE A 73 -13.00 -8.43 1.20
N TYR A 74 -13.47 -7.18 1.16
CA TYR A 74 -14.76 -6.76 1.70
C TYR A 74 -15.64 -6.27 0.56
N ASP A 75 -16.82 -6.85 0.42
CA ASP A 75 -17.80 -6.40 -0.56
C ASP A 75 -18.79 -5.42 0.07
N TYR A 76 -19.06 -4.33 -0.63
CA TYR A 76 -20.05 -3.32 -0.27
C TYR A 76 -21.08 -3.18 -1.40
N PRO A 77 -22.04 -4.13 -1.53
CA PRO A 77 -22.95 -4.18 -2.67
C PRO A 77 -23.76 -2.90 -2.89
N ILE A 78 -24.19 -2.25 -1.81
CA ILE A 78 -24.96 -0.99 -1.85
C ILE A 78 -24.14 0.14 -2.50
N LYS A 79 -22.82 0.18 -2.24
CA LYS A 79 -21.89 1.16 -2.83
C LYS A 79 -21.35 0.70 -4.20
N GLN A 80 -21.70 -0.51 -4.64
CA GLN A 80 -21.12 -1.19 -5.79
C GLN A 80 -19.58 -1.22 -5.75
N GLU A 81 -19.02 -1.44 -4.56
CA GLU A 81 -17.58 -1.43 -4.31
C GLU A 81 -17.14 -2.77 -3.73
N SER A 82 -15.92 -3.19 -4.07
CA SER A 82 -15.19 -4.25 -3.38
C SER A 82 -13.83 -3.68 -2.97
N THR A 83 -13.37 -4.02 -1.77
CA THR A 83 -12.13 -3.45 -1.21
C THR A 83 -11.21 -4.55 -0.70
N LEU A 84 -10.00 -4.63 -1.24
CA LEU A 84 -8.91 -5.45 -0.69
C LEU A 84 -8.19 -4.67 0.40
N CYS A 85 -8.04 -5.24 1.59
CA CYS A 85 -7.40 -4.62 2.74
C CYS A 85 -6.32 -5.53 3.36
N PHE A 86 -5.17 -4.93 3.66
CA PHE A 86 -4.13 -5.47 4.54
C PHE A 86 -4.15 -4.67 5.85
N ILE A 87 -4.46 -5.34 6.97
CA ILE A 87 -4.81 -4.67 8.24
C ILE A 87 -3.87 -5.09 9.38
N THR A 88 -3.38 -6.33 9.38
CA THR A 88 -2.50 -6.80 10.45
C THR A 88 -1.06 -6.34 10.19
N PHE A 89 -0.26 -6.22 11.25
CA PHE A 89 1.14 -5.81 11.12
C PHE A 89 1.91 -6.78 10.23
N GLU A 90 1.69 -8.08 10.39
CA GLU A 90 2.36 -9.14 9.64
C GLU A 90 2.02 -9.08 8.14
N ALA A 91 0.73 -8.84 7.82
CA ALA A 91 0.30 -8.73 6.43
C ALA A 91 0.91 -7.49 5.76
N ILE A 92 0.95 -6.36 6.48
CA ILE A 92 1.50 -5.11 5.96
C ILE A 92 3.03 -5.19 5.83
N GLU A 93 3.71 -5.74 6.83
CA GLU A 93 5.16 -5.98 6.83
C GLU A 93 5.57 -6.87 5.66
N LYS A 94 4.85 -7.96 5.42
CA LYS A 94 5.07 -8.81 4.25
C LYS A 94 4.90 -8.06 2.92
N VAL A 95 3.87 -7.23 2.79
CA VAL A 95 3.70 -6.40 1.57
C VAL A 95 4.84 -5.39 1.41
N ILE A 96 5.31 -4.79 2.50
CA ILE A 96 6.48 -3.90 2.48
C ILE A 96 7.72 -4.66 1.99
N GLU A 97 8.01 -5.81 2.57
CA GLU A 97 9.20 -6.61 2.25
C GLU A 97 9.16 -7.20 0.85
N ASP A 98 8.02 -7.76 0.44
CA ASP A 98 7.90 -8.46 -0.83
C ASP A 98 7.81 -7.51 -2.03
N VAL A 99 7.23 -6.32 -1.84
CA VAL A 99 6.94 -5.36 -2.91
C VAL A 99 7.72 -4.06 -2.73
N PHE A 100 7.33 -3.24 -1.76
CA PHE A 100 7.70 -1.82 -1.75
C PHE A 100 9.17 -1.57 -1.34
N SER A 101 9.82 -2.54 -0.70
CA SER A 101 11.27 -2.50 -0.43
C SER A 101 12.12 -2.68 -1.70
N LYS A 102 11.55 -3.32 -2.73
CA LYS A 102 12.22 -3.66 -4.00
C LYS A 102 11.76 -2.76 -5.16
N TYR A 103 10.54 -2.25 -5.07
CA TYR A 103 9.88 -1.49 -6.12
C TYR A 103 9.29 -0.18 -5.56
N PRO A 104 9.94 0.97 -5.80
CA PRO A 104 9.56 2.23 -5.17
C PRO A 104 8.31 2.86 -5.82
N LEU A 105 7.39 3.37 -5.00
CA LEU A 105 6.30 4.24 -5.48
C LEU A 105 6.89 5.50 -6.12
N LEU A 106 6.35 5.90 -7.27
CA LEU A 106 6.88 7.05 -8.02
C LEU A 106 6.09 8.33 -7.77
N THR A 107 4.83 8.27 -7.33
CA THR A 107 4.10 9.49 -7.01
C THR A 107 4.47 10.00 -5.62
N SER A 108 4.83 11.28 -5.51
CA SER A 108 5.22 11.89 -4.23
C SER A 108 4.12 11.76 -3.16
N TYR A 109 2.86 11.85 -3.59
CA TYR A 109 1.70 11.72 -2.71
C TYR A 109 1.61 10.32 -2.07
N GLN A 110 1.71 9.25 -2.87
CA GLN A 110 1.62 7.89 -2.35
C GLN A 110 2.89 7.49 -1.60
N ALA A 111 4.06 7.83 -2.14
CA ALA A 111 5.35 7.59 -1.48
C ALA A 111 5.39 8.21 -0.07
N THR A 112 4.92 9.45 0.10
CA THR A 112 4.82 10.11 1.42
C THR A 112 3.94 9.33 2.39
N ARG A 113 2.77 8.87 1.96
CA ARG A 113 1.82 8.14 2.82
C ARG A 113 2.33 6.74 3.15
N TYR A 114 2.94 6.09 2.17
CA TYR A 114 3.62 4.82 2.33
C TYR A 114 4.74 4.92 3.36
N GLU A 115 5.63 5.91 3.28
CA GLU A 115 6.74 6.03 4.24
C GLU A 115 6.26 6.24 5.68
N ARG A 116 5.18 7.01 5.89
CA ARG A 116 4.55 7.14 7.21
C ARG A 116 4.06 5.80 7.74
N LEU A 117 3.38 5.04 6.90
CA LEU A 117 2.89 3.71 7.24
C LEU A 117 4.05 2.74 7.50
N ARG A 118 5.07 2.73 6.63
CA ARG A 118 6.25 1.87 6.71
C ARG A 118 6.99 2.13 8.01
N LYS A 119 7.33 3.39 8.29
CA LYS A 119 8.03 3.77 9.53
C LYS A 119 7.25 3.28 10.76
N GLY A 120 5.96 3.59 10.81
CA GLY A 120 5.09 3.18 11.91
C GLY A 120 5.00 1.67 12.12
N VAL A 121 4.99 0.90 11.03
CA VAL A 121 4.94 -0.57 11.07
C VAL A 121 6.28 -1.17 11.47
N MET A 122 7.39 -0.72 10.87
CA MET A 122 8.73 -1.26 11.13
C MET A 122 9.22 -0.94 12.55
N GLU A 123 8.91 0.25 13.06
CA GLU A 123 9.21 0.65 14.44
C GLU A 123 8.17 0.14 15.46
N LYS A 124 7.18 -0.66 15.00
CA LYS A 124 6.10 -1.26 15.81
C LYS A 124 5.34 -0.23 16.68
N ILE A 125 5.15 0.98 16.15
CA ILE A 125 4.43 2.07 16.83
C ILE A 125 2.93 1.81 16.77
N ASN A 126 2.33 1.30 17.84
CA ASN A 126 0.89 0.99 17.90
C ASN A 126 0.10 1.92 18.84
N LYS A 127 0.80 2.78 19.59
CA LYS A 127 0.24 3.71 20.58
C LYS A 127 1.08 4.97 20.67
N VAL A 128 0.42 6.10 20.87
CA VAL A 128 1.01 7.39 21.23
C VAL A 128 0.16 8.02 22.35
N ASN A 129 0.73 8.93 23.14
CA ASN A 129 0.02 9.58 24.23
C ASN A 129 -0.72 10.83 23.76
N CYS A 130 -0.14 11.58 22.82
CA CYS A 130 -0.75 12.78 22.25
C CYS A 130 -0.56 12.88 20.73
N ILE A 131 -1.25 13.83 20.10
CA ILE A 131 -1.19 14.10 18.65
C ILE A 131 0.19 14.68 18.27
N ASP A 132 0.79 15.49 19.14
CA ASP A 132 2.11 16.09 18.87
C ASP A 132 3.20 15.02 18.82
N GLU A 133 3.13 14.01 19.70
CA GLU A 133 4.00 12.84 19.67
C GLU A 133 3.85 12.12 18.32
N PHE A 134 2.63 11.86 17.86
CA PHE A 134 2.38 11.26 16.54
C PHE A 134 2.99 12.07 15.39
N ASN A 135 2.78 13.38 15.40
CA ASN A 135 3.31 14.29 14.39
C ASN A 135 4.85 14.26 14.38
N SER A 136 5.48 14.30 15.56
CA SER A 136 6.94 14.25 15.67
C SER A 136 7.56 12.95 15.16
N ILE A 137 6.86 11.82 15.36
CA ILE A 137 7.36 10.49 14.98
C ILE A 137 7.18 10.25 13.48
N LEU A 138 6.05 10.62 12.89
CA LEU A 138 5.69 10.21 11.52
C LEU A 138 5.82 11.32 10.46
N LEU A 139 5.94 12.60 10.84
CA LEU A 139 6.19 13.69 9.89
C LEU A 139 7.69 13.93 9.71
N VAL A 140 8.42 12.94 9.18
CA VAL A 140 9.77 13.17 8.68
C VAL A 140 9.67 13.94 7.35
N PRO A 141 10.51 14.95 7.07
CA PRO A 141 10.52 15.63 5.77
C PRO A 141 10.84 14.61 4.68
N VAL A 142 9.86 14.38 3.81
CA VAL A 142 9.89 13.34 2.76
C VAL A 142 10.89 13.65 1.63
N GLY A 143 11.56 14.80 1.69
CA GLY A 143 12.40 15.33 0.62
C GLY A 143 13.59 14.44 0.25
N GLY A 144 14.23 13.77 1.21
CA GLY A 144 15.47 13.03 0.93
C GLY A 144 15.30 11.67 0.24
N TYR A 145 14.16 11.00 0.44
CA TYR A 145 13.95 9.62 -0.04
C TYR A 145 13.22 9.55 -1.40
N ILE A 146 12.34 10.53 -1.68
CA ILE A 146 11.62 10.60 -2.97
C ILE A 146 12.60 10.90 -4.11
N GLU A 147 13.55 11.83 -3.91
CA GLU A 147 14.52 12.20 -4.97
C GLU A 147 15.50 11.07 -5.29
N THR A 148 15.92 10.30 -4.28
CA THR A 148 16.93 9.23 -4.46
C THR A 148 16.35 7.95 -5.03
N SER A 149 15.08 7.62 -4.76
CA SER A 149 14.42 6.42 -5.28
C SER A 149 13.91 6.56 -6.72
N GLN A 150 13.53 7.77 -7.15
CA GLN A 150 13.10 8.06 -8.51
C GLN A 150 14.25 8.04 -9.53
N MET A 151 15.48 8.37 -9.12
CA MET A 151 16.61 8.57 -10.05
C MET A 151 17.25 7.29 -10.63
N ASN A 152 16.91 6.08 -10.14
CA ASN A 152 17.60 4.83 -10.53
C ASN A 152 16.69 3.69 -11.02
N CYS A 153 15.46 3.99 -11.45
CA CYS A 153 14.56 2.96 -11.97
C CYS A 153 14.97 2.48 -13.36
N SER A 154 14.98 1.17 -13.59
CA SER A 154 15.25 0.61 -14.92
C SER A 154 14.11 0.94 -15.90
N GLN A 155 14.41 1.02 -17.20
CA GLN A 155 13.38 1.23 -18.23
C GLN A 155 12.27 0.16 -18.13
N PHE A 156 12.66 -1.10 -17.91
CA PHE A 156 11.73 -2.20 -17.71
C PHE A 156 10.74 -1.94 -16.57
N TYR A 157 11.21 -1.39 -15.45
CA TYR A 157 10.35 -1.03 -14.33
C TYR A 157 9.36 0.06 -14.72
N LEU A 158 9.86 1.15 -15.32
CA LEU A 158 9.05 2.31 -15.72
C LEU A 158 7.95 1.93 -16.72
N ASP A 159 8.26 1.07 -17.69
CA ASP A 159 7.29 0.64 -18.70
C ASP A 159 6.09 -0.09 -18.07
N HIS A 160 6.36 -1.03 -17.16
CA HIS A 160 5.31 -1.84 -16.53
C HIS A 160 4.59 -1.07 -15.42
N TRP A 161 5.32 -0.22 -14.68
CA TRP A 161 4.73 0.73 -13.75
C TRP A 161 3.73 1.65 -14.45
N LEU A 162 4.08 2.19 -15.63
CA LEU A 162 3.20 3.07 -16.39
C LEU A 162 1.91 2.35 -16.83
N VAL A 163 2.00 1.09 -17.26
CA VAL A 163 0.82 0.27 -17.57
C VAL A 163 -0.09 0.11 -16.36
N GLY A 164 0.49 -0.16 -15.18
CA GLY A 164 -0.23 -0.23 -13.91
C GLY A 164 -0.95 1.06 -13.56
N PHE A 165 -0.22 2.15 -13.60
CA PHE A 165 -0.74 3.48 -13.29
C PHE A 165 -1.90 3.90 -14.20
N LEU A 166 -1.81 3.56 -15.49
CA LEU A 166 -2.85 3.87 -16.47
C LEU A 166 -4.04 2.89 -16.46
N SER A 167 -3.94 1.75 -15.77
CA SER A 167 -4.99 0.71 -15.74
C SER A 167 -6.32 1.22 -15.16
N ARG A 168 -6.29 2.30 -14.36
CA ARG A 168 -7.47 3.05 -13.91
C ARG A 168 -8.38 3.53 -15.05
N ARG A 169 -7.82 3.84 -16.22
CA ARG A 169 -8.54 4.50 -17.34
C ARG A 169 -8.95 3.53 -18.47
N ARG A 170 -8.47 2.28 -18.48
CA ARG A 170 -8.78 1.30 -19.53
C ARG A 170 -9.07 -0.08 -18.91
N ARG A 171 -10.35 -0.46 -18.87
CA ARG A 171 -10.83 -1.77 -18.37
C ARG A 171 -10.33 -2.98 -19.17
N SER A 172 -9.62 -2.80 -20.28
CA SER A 172 -9.28 -3.86 -21.24
C SER A 172 -7.85 -4.42 -21.17
N VAL A 173 -7.01 -4.00 -20.20
CA VAL A 173 -5.57 -4.34 -20.20
C VAL A 173 -5.22 -5.57 -19.34
N PHE A 174 -6.19 -6.17 -18.65
CA PHE A 174 -5.92 -7.24 -17.68
C PHE A 174 -5.52 -8.61 -18.28
N TYR A 175 -5.65 -8.83 -19.59
CA TYR A 175 -5.40 -10.14 -20.21
C TYR A 175 -3.94 -10.40 -20.62
N SER A 176 -2.98 -9.57 -20.20
CA SER A 176 -1.60 -9.64 -20.69
C SER A 176 -0.52 -9.51 -19.61
N ILE A 177 -0.91 -9.64 -18.33
CA ILE A 177 -0.04 -9.47 -17.16
C ILE A 177 -0.01 -10.78 -16.38
#